data_AF-A0A953IQ21-F1
#
_entry.id   AF-A0A953IQ21-F1
#
_cell.length_a   1.000
_cell.length_b   1.000
_cell.length_c   1.000
_cell.angle_alpha   90.00
_cell.angle_beta   90.00
_cell.angle_gamma   90.00
#
_symmetry.space_group_name_H-M   'P 1'
#
loop_
_entity.id
_entity.type
_entity.pdbx_description
1 polymer ?
#
loop_
_entity_poly.entity_id
_entity_poly.type
_entity_poly.pdbx_seq_one_letter_code
_entity_poly.pdbx_strand_id
1 'polypeptide(L)'
;MRRVWWMAVLACFSWVASAAEVGMVTSVAGSVKLLEENKAERALMPFVKLRPGDRLTMEGASRLQLVYFDGGRQETWQGAGRLEVGAKASEAVQGGLQPEVKILPPILVKQLSKTPSADGNVKAGMIRMRSMPSGGTLDSVERHYAELRKQAGASDRNPELYLLAGYFELREYDKLDALLRDMAGKSPDDLEVRTLTALYKRAVANARMAERK
;
A
#
# COMPACT_ATOMS: atom_id res chain seq x y z
N MET A 1 27.43 57.60 -25.05
CA MET A 1 27.87 56.28 -24.54
C MET A 1 26.75 55.71 -23.66
N ARG A 2 25.92 54.81 -24.19
CA ARG A 2 24.75 54.25 -23.47
C ARG A 2 25.06 52.81 -23.04
N ARG A 3 25.04 52.58 -21.73
CA ARG A 3 25.18 51.25 -21.10
C ARG A 3 23.89 50.46 -21.31
N VAL A 4 23.99 49.26 -21.90
CA VAL A 4 22.89 48.29 -21.95
C VAL A 4 23.09 47.32 -20.79
N TRP A 5 22.12 47.28 -19.89
CA TRP A 5 22.07 46.40 -18.73
C TRP A 5 21.21 45.19 -19.12
N TRP A 6 21.82 44.00 -19.22
CA TRP A 6 21.09 42.75 -19.42
C TRP A 6 20.63 42.21 -18.07
N MET A 7 19.31 42.21 -17.84
CA MET A 7 18.68 41.44 -16.76
C MET A 7 18.57 39.97 -17.21
N ALA A 8 19.30 39.09 -16.54
CA ALA A 8 19.08 37.64 -16.63
C ALA A 8 17.96 37.26 -15.67
N VAL A 9 16.78 36.93 -16.19
CA VAL A 9 15.71 36.28 -15.42
C VAL A 9 16.01 34.78 -15.38
N LEU A 10 16.56 34.31 -14.26
CA LEU A 10 16.60 32.88 -13.94
C LEU A 10 15.19 32.42 -13.57
N ALA A 11 14.51 31.77 -14.52
CA ALA A 11 13.32 30.99 -14.23
C ALA A 11 13.75 29.68 -13.54
N CYS A 12 13.64 29.61 -12.22
CA CYS A 12 13.70 28.35 -11.49
C CYS A 12 12.46 27.52 -11.87
N PHE A 13 12.60 26.64 -12.85
CA PHE A 13 11.70 25.51 -13.03
C PHE A 13 11.90 24.57 -11.84
N SER A 14 11.10 24.74 -10.79
CA SER A 14 10.96 23.72 -9.76
C SER A 14 10.30 22.52 -10.39
N TRP A 15 11.10 21.55 -10.81
CA TRP A 15 10.63 20.23 -11.22
C TRP A 15 10.01 19.59 -9.98
N VAL A 16 8.68 19.58 -9.89
CA VAL A 16 7.98 18.81 -8.85
C VAL A 16 8.18 17.34 -9.21
N ALA A 17 9.24 16.74 -8.65
CA ALA A 17 9.43 15.30 -8.68
C ALA A 17 8.34 14.70 -7.80
N SER A 18 7.27 14.18 -8.42
CA SER A 18 6.30 13.36 -7.70
C SER A 18 7.04 12.19 -7.08
N ALA A 19 7.19 12.19 -5.76
CA ALA A 19 7.87 11.11 -5.06
C ALA A 19 7.16 9.76 -5.32
N ALA A 20 7.95 8.70 -5.55
CA ALA A 20 7.42 7.37 -5.79
C ALA A 20 6.77 6.78 -4.52
N GLU A 21 5.81 5.88 -4.71
CA GLU A 21 5.25 5.10 -3.60
C GLU A 21 6.35 4.18 -3.04
N VAL A 22 6.60 4.22 -1.73
CA VAL A 22 7.68 3.48 -1.05
C VAL A 22 7.17 2.37 -0.14
N GLY A 23 5.90 2.42 0.23
CA GLY A 23 5.29 1.38 1.05
C GLY A 23 3.77 1.48 1.09
N MET A 24 3.17 0.57 1.86
CA MET A 24 1.73 0.48 2.06
C MET A 24 1.40 0.21 3.52
N VAL A 25 0.32 0.84 3.97
CA VAL A 25 -0.30 0.56 5.26
C VAL A 25 -1.05 -0.78 5.17
N THR A 26 -0.65 -1.78 5.94
CA THR A 26 -1.30 -3.10 5.92
C THR A 26 -2.25 -3.31 7.09
N SER A 27 -2.10 -2.55 8.18
CA SER A 27 -3.03 -2.56 9.30
C SER A 27 -3.05 -1.23 10.05
N VAL A 28 -4.24 -0.82 10.51
CA VAL A 28 -4.45 0.39 11.33
C VAL A 28 -5.47 0.08 12.42
N ALA A 29 -5.10 0.37 13.66
CA ALA A 29 -6.02 0.36 14.80
C ALA A 29 -5.80 1.63 15.65
N GLY A 30 -6.90 2.20 16.15
CA GLY A 30 -6.87 3.46 16.89
C GLY A 30 -6.93 4.70 15.99
N SER A 31 -6.54 5.85 16.54
CA SER A 31 -6.54 7.16 15.86
C SER A 31 -5.18 7.40 15.23
N VAL A 32 -5.09 7.12 13.93
CA VAL A 32 -3.91 7.46 13.12
C VAL A 32 -4.33 8.43 12.03
N LYS A 33 -3.59 9.52 11.88
CA LYS A 33 -3.80 10.55 10.86
C LYS A 33 -2.62 10.58 9.91
N LEU A 34 -2.90 10.92 8.65
CA LEU A 34 -1.94 11.09 7.57
C LEU A 34 -1.96 12.55 7.11
N LEU A 35 -0.77 13.14 7.03
CA LEU A 35 -0.50 14.41 6.38
C LEU A 35 0.43 14.15 5.19
N GLU A 36 -0.13 14.23 3.98
CA GLU A 36 0.63 14.19 2.73
C GLU A 36 1.05 15.61 2.34
N GLU A 37 2.09 15.72 1.51
CA GLU A 37 2.53 17.01 0.98
C GLU A 37 1.38 17.76 0.29
N ASN A 38 1.16 19.02 0.66
CA ASN A 38 0.13 19.91 0.11
C ASN A 38 -1.33 19.40 0.25
N LYS A 39 -1.62 18.49 1.17
CA LYS A 39 -2.98 18.06 1.50
C LYS A 39 -3.33 18.37 2.95
N ALA A 40 -4.64 18.45 3.23
CA ALA A 40 -5.12 18.53 4.61
C ALA A 40 -4.88 17.19 5.34
N GLU A 41 -4.64 17.27 6.65
CA GLU A 41 -4.55 16.08 7.49
C GLU A 41 -5.89 15.32 7.47
N ARG A 42 -5.82 14.00 7.35
CA ARG A 42 -7.00 13.11 7.28
C ARG A 42 -6.78 11.85 8.10
N ALA A 43 -7.86 11.17 8.47
CA ALA A 43 -7.77 9.83 9.05
C ALA A 43 -7.05 8.87 8.08
N LEU A 44 -6.09 8.12 8.60
CA LEU A 44 -5.36 7.12 7.83
C LEU A 44 -6.23 5.88 7.65
N MET A 45 -6.45 5.51 6.40
CA MET A 45 -7.16 4.28 6.05
C MET A 45 -6.16 3.14 5.76
N PRO A 46 -6.55 1.88 5.98
CA PRO A 46 -5.77 0.72 5.53
C PRO A 46 -5.53 0.75 4.01
N PHE A 47 -4.45 0.15 3.56
CA PHE A 47 -4.03 -0.01 2.16
C PHE A 47 -3.76 1.30 1.40
N VAL A 48 -3.63 2.41 2.13
CA VAL A 48 -3.03 3.63 1.59
C VAL A 48 -1.56 3.38 1.29
N LYS A 49 -1.13 3.85 0.12
CA LYS A 49 0.29 3.82 -0.27
C LYS A 49 0.95 5.13 0.13
N LEU A 50 2.13 5.01 0.72
CA LEU A 50 2.86 6.13 1.30
C LEU A 50 4.05 6.53 0.42
N ARG A 51 4.43 7.79 0.52
CA ARG A 51 5.57 8.42 -0.15
C ARG A 51 6.56 8.95 0.91
N PRO A 52 7.84 9.09 0.56
CA PRO A 52 8.79 9.79 1.41
C PRO A 52 8.29 11.18 1.78
N GLY A 53 8.43 11.55 3.05
CA GLY A 53 7.98 12.83 3.60
C GLY A 53 6.52 12.85 4.09
N ASP A 54 5.73 11.80 3.82
CA ASP A 54 4.41 11.66 4.44
C ASP A 54 4.57 11.57 5.98
N ARG A 55 3.69 12.27 6.71
CA ARG A 55 3.70 12.29 8.17
C ARG A 55 2.51 11.56 8.75
N LEU A 56 2.78 10.73 9.76
CA LEU A 56 1.78 9.94 10.44
C LEU A 56 1.69 10.37 11.91
N THR A 57 0.51 10.79 12.34
CA THR A 57 0.24 11.13 13.74
C THR A 57 -0.53 9.99 14.37
N MET A 58 0.05 9.34 15.39
CA MET A 58 -0.59 8.28 16.17
C MET A 58 -1.01 8.83 17.53
N GLU A 59 -2.28 8.67 17.90
CA GLU A 59 -2.83 9.17 19.15
C GLU A 59 -3.31 8.02 20.06
N GLY A 60 -3.12 8.15 21.37
CA GLY A 60 -3.57 7.16 22.35
C GLY A 60 -2.96 5.76 22.16
N ALA A 61 -3.78 4.72 22.36
CA ALA A 61 -3.40 3.32 22.19
C ALA A 61 -3.55 2.86 20.72
N SER A 62 -2.85 3.54 19.81
CA SER A 62 -2.87 3.22 18.38
C SER A 62 -1.85 2.16 18.00
N ARG A 63 -2.16 1.38 16.96
CA ARG A 63 -1.25 0.42 16.33
C ARG A 63 -1.29 0.61 14.82
N LEU A 64 -0.10 0.61 14.21
CA LEU A 64 0.07 0.82 12.78
C LEU A 64 1.04 -0.22 12.23
N GLN A 65 0.70 -0.86 11.11
CA GLN A 65 1.58 -1.75 10.40
C GLN A 65 1.82 -1.25 8.97
N LEU A 66 3.09 -1.17 8.60
CA LEU A 66 3.57 -0.66 7.31
C LEU A 66 4.46 -1.70 6.66
N VAL A 67 4.41 -1.81 5.34
CA VAL A 67 5.36 -2.61 4.55
C VAL A 67 6.01 -1.74 3.50
N TYR A 68 7.34 -1.63 3.56
CA TYR A 68 8.16 -0.98 2.54
C TYR A 68 8.39 -1.91 1.35
N PHE A 69 8.23 -1.37 0.15
CA PHE A 69 8.38 -2.12 -1.10
C PHE A 69 9.84 -2.38 -1.45
N ASP A 70 10.74 -1.48 -1.05
CA ASP A 70 12.17 -1.69 -1.15
C ASP A 70 12.68 -2.45 0.09
N GLY A 71 13.30 -3.61 -0.13
CA GLY A 71 13.85 -4.46 0.92
C GLY A 71 12.83 -5.27 1.75
N GLY A 72 11.53 -5.04 1.59
CA GLY A 72 10.49 -5.85 2.24
C GLY A 72 10.37 -5.65 3.74
N ARG A 73 10.86 -4.52 4.26
CA ARG A 73 10.80 -4.18 5.67
C ARG A 73 9.35 -3.94 6.08
N GLN A 74 8.85 -4.77 6.99
CA GLN A 74 7.62 -4.52 7.72
C GLN A 74 7.95 -3.84 9.05
N GLU A 75 7.21 -2.80 9.37
CA GLU A 75 7.26 -2.11 10.65
C GLU A 75 5.91 -2.20 11.35
N THR A 76 5.92 -2.55 12.62
CA THR A 76 4.76 -2.43 13.52
C THR A 76 5.06 -1.39 14.57
N TRP A 77 4.26 -0.34 14.60
CA TRP A 77 4.34 0.77 15.53
C TRP A 77 3.18 0.69 16.53
N GLN A 78 3.43 1.03 17.80
CA GLN A 78 2.42 1.00 18.86
C GLN A 78 2.59 2.19 19.81
N GLY A 79 1.48 2.79 20.23
CA GLY A 79 1.45 3.94 21.14
C GLY A 79 1.22 5.27 20.43
N ALA A 80 1.46 6.37 21.16
CA ALA A 80 1.25 7.72 20.68
C ALA A 80 2.57 8.38 20.26
N GLY A 81 2.55 9.12 19.16
CA GLY A 81 3.73 9.80 18.63
C GLY A 81 3.54 10.26 17.21
N ARG A 82 4.63 10.71 16.59
CA ARG A 82 4.64 11.09 15.17
C ARG A 82 5.76 10.36 14.45
N LEU A 83 5.44 9.91 13.24
CA LEU A 83 6.37 9.25 12.34
C LEU A 83 6.51 10.07 11.07
N GLU A 84 7.71 10.09 10.49
CA GLU A 84 7.96 10.53 9.13
C GLU A 84 8.33 9.32 8.27
N VAL A 85 7.66 9.18 7.12
CA VAL A 85 7.89 8.09 6.18
C VAL A 85 9.17 8.39 5.39
N GLY A 86 10.17 7.52 5.49
CA GLY A 86 11.40 7.60 4.70
C GLY A 86 11.32 6.76 3.42
N ALA A 87 12.44 6.62 2.72
CA ALA A 87 12.49 5.81 1.49
C ALA A 87 12.43 4.29 1.74
N LYS A 88 12.96 3.82 2.87
CA LYS A 88 13.06 2.39 3.21
C LYS A 88 12.64 2.04 4.64
N ALA A 89 12.40 3.04 5.48
CA ALA A 89 12.03 2.90 6.89
C ALA A 89 11.36 4.20 7.36
N SER A 90 10.52 4.11 8.39
CA SER A 90 9.95 5.31 9.03
C SER A 90 10.80 5.73 10.22
N GLU A 91 10.80 7.02 10.51
CA GLU A 91 11.50 7.59 11.65
C GLU A 91 10.51 8.19 12.65
N ALA A 92 10.70 7.92 13.94
CA ALA A 92 9.91 8.54 14.98
C ALA A 92 10.42 9.96 15.26
N VAL A 93 9.67 10.97 14.82
CA VAL A 93 10.01 12.39 15.04
C VAL A 93 9.52 12.90 16.40
N GLN A 94 8.56 12.20 17.03
CA GLN A 94 8.05 12.55 18.36
C GLN A 94 7.50 11.31 19.09
N GLY A 95 7.65 11.28 20.42
CA GLY A 95 7.04 10.26 21.28
C GLY A 95 7.93 9.07 21.63
N GLY A 96 9.16 9.02 21.11
CA GLY A 96 10.13 7.96 21.43
C GLY A 96 9.71 6.56 20.96
N LEU A 97 8.82 6.49 19.97
CA LEU A 97 8.32 5.24 19.39
C LEU A 97 9.47 4.42 18.78
N GLN A 98 9.39 3.10 18.93
CA GLN A 98 10.31 2.15 18.29
C GLN A 98 9.49 1.10 17.54
N PRO A 99 9.84 0.78 16.28
CA PRO A 99 9.13 -0.22 15.51
C PRO A 99 9.57 -1.63 15.90
N GLU A 100 8.63 -2.56 15.97
CA GLU A 100 8.94 -3.97 15.76
C GLU A 100 9.13 -4.21 14.27
N VAL A 101 10.25 -4.84 13.89
CA VAL A 101 10.65 -4.98 12.49
C VAL A 101 10.69 -6.45 12.08
N LYS A 102 10.08 -6.75 10.94
CA LYS A 102 10.19 -8.05 10.25
C LYS A 102 10.60 -7.84 8.80
N ILE A 103 11.42 -8.72 8.25
CA ILE A 103 11.71 -8.72 6.81
C ILE A 103 10.80 -9.74 6.12
N LEU A 104 10.03 -9.28 5.15
CA LEU A 104 9.12 -10.10 4.36
C LEU A 104 9.83 -10.67 3.13
N PRO A 105 9.45 -11.88 2.67
CA PRO A 105 9.96 -12.44 1.43
C PRO A 105 9.73 -11.51 0.22
N PRO A 106 10.69 -11.36 -0.72
CA PRO A 106 10.53 -10.46 -1.86
C PRO A 106 9.31 -10.75 -2.72
N ILE A 107 8.95 -12.03 -2.88
CA ILE A 107 7.76 -12.43 -3.64
C ILE A 107 6.47 -11.92 -3.00
N LEU A 108 6.41 -11.90 -1.66
CA LEU A 108 5.30 -11.36 -0.90
C LEU A 108 5.18 -9.85 -1.15
N VAL A 109 6.28 -9.13 -0.99
CA VAL A 109 6.35 -7.66 -1.16
C VAL A 109 5.95 -7.23 -2.57
N LYS A 110 6.41 -7.97 -3.59
CA LYS A 110 6.05 -7.73 -4.99
C LYS A 110 4.54 -7.90 -5.24
N GLN A 111 3.88 -8.81 -4.52
CA GLN A 111 2.42 -8.95 -4.62
C GLN A 111 1.69 -7.85 -3.83
N LEU A 112 2.16 -7.50 -2.63
CA LEU A 112 1.56 -6.42 -1.85
C LEU A 112 1.54 -5.09 -2.60
N SER A 113 2.59 -4.76 -3.36
CA SER A 113 2.66 -3.51 -4.13
C SER A 113 1.59 -3.40 -5.23
N LYS A 114 0.96 -4.52 -5.60
CA LYS A 114 -0.14 -4.62 -6.57
C LYS A 114 -1.53 -4.56 -5.94
N THR A 115 -1.61 -4.55 -4.60
CA THR A 115 -2.88 -4.33 -3.89
C THR A 115 -3.48 -3.01 -4.38
N PRO A 116 -4.74 -2.99 -4.84
CA PRO A 116 -5.39 -1.75 -5.22
C PRO A 116 -5.44 -0.79 -4.04
N SER A 117 -5.25 0.51 -4.27
CA SER A 117 -5.36 1.54 -3.24
C SER A 117 -6.44 2.56 -3.60
N ALA A 118 -6.95 3.30 -2.60
CA ALA A 118 -8.01 4.27 -2.80
C ALA A 118 -7.56 5.43 -3.70
N ASP A 119 -6.37 5.97 -3.39
CA ASP A 119 -5.74 7.12 -4.03
C ASP A 119 -4.92 6.75 -5.27
N GLY A 120 -4.62 5.46 -5.44
CA GLY A 120 -3.95 4.94 -6.61
C GLY A 120 -4.92 4.88 -7.78
N ASN A 121 -4.72 5.76 -8.76
CA ASN A 121 -4.98 5.40 -10.13
C ASN A 121 -4.03 4.23 -10.44
N VAL A 122 -4.46 3.00 -10.18
CA VAL A 122 -3.98 1.87 -10.98
C VAL A 122 -4.30 2.31 -12.39
N LYS A 123 -3.32 2.86 -13.12
CA LYS A 123 -3.50 3.28 -14.51
C LYS A 123 -4.01 2.03 -15.21
N ALA A 124 -5.32 1.92 -15.38
CA ALA A 124 -5.96 0.75 -15.95
C ALA A 124 -5.44 0.51 -17.38
N GLY A 125 -4.87 1.56 -18.01
CA GLY A 125 -4.15 1.49 -19.27
C GLY A 125 -2.74 0.88 -19.23
N MET A 126 -2.08 0.77 -18.07
CA MET A 126 -0.76 0.12 -17.92
C MET A 126 -0.85 -1.35 -17.46
N ILE A 127 -2.04 -1.85 -17.13
CA ILE A 127 -2.31 -3.30 -17.05
C ILE A 127 -2.74 -3.84 -18.44
N ARG A 128 -2.68 -3.02 -19.50
CA ARG A 128 -2.60 -3.56 -20.86
C ARG A 128 -1.12 -3.89 -21.14
N MET A 129 -0.83 -5.18 -21.35
CA MET A 129 0.43 -5.68 -21.94
C MET A 129 1.71 -5.47 -21.11
N ARG A 130 1.84 -6.20 -20.01
CA ARG A 130 3.08 -7.00 -19.83
C ARG A 130 2.63 -8.45 -19.76
N SER A 131 2.68 -9.09 -20.91
CA SER A 131 2.52 -10.53 -21.09
C SER A 131 3.33 -11.27 -20.03
N MET A 132 2.65 -12.20 -19.36
CA MET A 132 3.08 -13.08 -18.27
C MET A 132 2.65 -12.63 -16.85
N PRO A 133 1.83 -13.44 -16.15
CA PRO A 133 1.61 -13.28 -14.71
C PRO A 133 2.97 -13.31 -14.01
N SER A 134 3.39 -12.16 -13.50
CA SER A 134 4.66 -12.07 -12.77
C SER A 134 4.61 -12.75 -11.39
N GLY A 135 3.44 -13.30 -11.04
CA GLY A 135 3.10 -14.00 -9.81
C GLY A 135 3.05 -15.54 -9.89
N GLY A 136 3.31 -16.14 -11.06
CA GLY A 136 3.28 -17.59 -11.24
C GLY A 136 1.92 -18.14 -11.72
N THR A 137 1.74 -19.46 -11.67
CA THR A 137 0.46 -20.14 -11.95
C THR A 137 -0.46 -20.12 -10.73
N LEU A 138 -1.76 -20.37 -10.92
CA LEU A 138 -2.73 -20.51 -9.83
C LEU A 138 -2.23 -21.45 -8.72
N ASP A 139 -1.83 -22.66 -9.06
CA ASP A 139 -1.31 -23.64 -8.09
C ASP A 139 -0.08 -23.13 -7.33
N SER A 140 0.79 -22.37 -8.01
CA SER A 140 1.99 -21.83 -7.37
C SER A 140 1.64 -20.71 -6.39
N VAL A 141 0.67 -19.85 -6.73
CA VAL A 141 0.16 -18.80 -5.84
C VAL A 141 -0.48 -19.43 -4.60
N GLU A 142 -1.36 -20.42 -4.78
CA GLU A 142 -2.04 -21.08 -3.66
C GLU A 142 -1.05 -21.85 -2.76
N ARG A 143 -0.04 -22.50 -3.34
CA ARG A 143 1.05 -23.14 -2.57
C ARG A 143 1.87 -22.15 -1.76
N HIS A 144 2.30 -21.04 -2.36
CA HIS A 144 3.05 -20.01 -1.62
C HIS A 144 2.20 -19.38 -0.52
N TYR A 145 0.91 -19.14 -0.78
CA TYR A 145 -0.03 -18.68 0.24
C TYR A 145 -0.06 -19.63 1.45
N ALA A 146 -0.20 -20.94 1.21
CA ALA A 146 -0.22 -21.93 2.28
C ALA A 146 1.06 -21.89 3.14
N GLU A 147 2.23 -21.77 2.51
CA GLU A 147 3.51 -21.64 3.24
C GLU A 147 3.61 -20.32 4.02
N LEU A 148 3.19 -19.21 3.43
CA LEU A 148 3.16 -17.91 4.10
C LEU A 148 2.22 -17.94 5.31
N ARG A 149 1.04 -18.55 5.18
CA ARG A 149 0.06 -18.61 6.27
C ARG A 149 0.54 -19.43 7.45
N LYS A 150 1.30 -20.52 7.22
CA LYS A 150 1.93 -21.32 8.29
C LYS A 150 2.90 -20.50 9.16
N GLN A 151 3.55 -19.50 8.58
CA GLN A 151 4.56 -18.67 9.25
C GLN A 151 4.01 -17.36 9.81
N ALA A 152 2.82 -16.96 9.38
CA ALA A 152 2.20 -15.70 9.74
C ALA A 152 1.38 -15.83 11.03
N GLY A 153 1.39 -14.79 11.87
CA GLY A 153 0.54 -14.72 13.06
C GLY A 153 -0.95 -14.75 12.69
N ALA A 154 -1.83 -15.06 13.65
CA ALA A 154 -3.28 -15.15 13.41
C ALA A 154 -3.88 -13.83 12.88
N SER A 155 -3.33 -12.69 13.31
CA SER A 155 -3.76 -11.34 12.91
C SER A 155 -2.99 -10.78 11.70
N ASP A 156 -1.97 -11.47 11.18
CA ASP A 156 -1.21 -10.99 10.02
C ASP A 156 -1.96 -11.36 8.74
N ARG A 157 -2.39 -10.32 8.02
CA ARG A 157 -3.18 -10.43 6.79
C ARG A 157 -2.36 -10.39 5.51
N ASN A 158 -1.04 -10.24 5.60
CA ASN A 158 -0.20 -10.22 4.41
C ASN A 158 -0.35 -11.46 3.52
N PRO A 159 -0.53 -12.70 4.06
CA PRO A 159 -0.80 -13.87 3.22
C PRO A 159 -2.10 -13.72 2.41
N GLU A 160 -3.17 -13.21 3.00
CA GLU A 160 -4.44 -12.98 2.30
C GLU A 160 -4.29 -11.87 1.25
N LEU A 161 -3.53 -10.79 1.52
CA LEU A 161 -3.21 -9.76 0.53
C LEU A 161 -2.45 -10.33 -0.68
N TYR A 162 -1.49 -11.23 -0.42
CA TYR A 162 -0.75 -11.95 -1.46
C TYR A 162 -1.70 -12.75 -2.36
N LEU A 163 -2.61 -13.51 -1.76
CA LEU A 163 -3.52 -14.37 -2.49
C LEU A 163 -4.54 -13.57 -3.31
N LEU A 164 -5.11 -12.50 -2.74
CA LEU A 164 -6.02 -11.58 -3.44
C LEU A 164 -5.35 -10.94 -4.66
N ALA A 165 -4.11 -10.46 -4.51
CA ALA A 165 -3.36 -9.88 -5.61
C ALA A 165 -3.08 -10.92 -6.71
N GLY A 166 -2.69 -12.14 -6.32
CA GLY A 166 -2.46 -13.25 -7.24
C GLY A 166 -3.71 -13.65 -8.04
N TYR A 167 -4.86 -13.80 -7.37
CA TYR A 167 -6.13 -14.07 -8.05
C TYR A 167 -6.53 -12.94 -8.99
N PHE A 168 -6.31 -11.69 -8.61
CA PHE A 168 -6.60 -10.55 -9.47
C PHE A 168 -5.74 -10.55 -10.75
N GLU A 169 -4.43 -10.80 -10.62
CA GLU A 169 -3.52 -10.89 -11.77
C GLU A 169 -3.86 -12.03 -12.73
N LEU A 170 -4.24 -13.19 -12.16
CA LEU A 170 -4.64 -14.38 -12.91
C LEU A 170 -6.08 -14.30 -13.45
N ARG A 171 -6.80 -13.21 -13.14
CA ARG A 171 -8.22 -13.01 -13.51
C ARG A 171 -9.16 -14.05 -12.92
N GLU A 172 -8.76 -14.67 -11.82
CA GLU A 172 -9.53 -15.63 -11.04
C GLU A 172 -10.53 -14.89 -10.13
N TYR A 173 -11.42 -14.09 -10.74
CA TYR A 173 -12.30 -13.17 -10.03
C TYR A 173 -13.31 -13.89 -9.13
N ASP A 174 -13.74 -15.09 -9.49
CA ASP A 174 -14.67 -15.87 -8.67
C ASP A 174 -13.99 -16.35 -7.38
N LYS A 175 -12.72 -16.79 -7.45
CA LYS A 175 -11.91 -17.15 -6.28
C LYS A 175 -11.59 -15.94 -5.40
N LEU A 176 -11.30 -14.80 -6.03
CA LEU A 176 -11.11 -13.53 -5.35
C LEU A 176 -12.35 -13.13 -4.55
N ASP A 177 -13.53 -13.16 -5.17
CA ASP A 177 -14.80 -12.84 -4.51
C ASP A 177 -15.12 -13.82 -3.39
N ALA A 178 -14.85 -15.11 -3.59
CA ALA A 178 -15.04 -16.14 -2.56
C ALA A 178 -14.14 -15.89 -1.34
N LEU A 179 -12.87 -15.55 -1.55
CA LEU A 179 -11.93 -15.22 -0.48
C LEU A 179 -12.37 -13.97 0.31
N LEU A 180 -12.78 -12.90 -0.38
CA LEU A 180 -13.30 -11.70 0.29
C LEU A 180 -14.55 -11.98 1.12
N ARG A 181 -15.45 -12.86 0.64
CA ARG A 181 -16.63 -13.28 1.40
C ARG A 181 -16.27 -14.10 2.63
N ASP A 182 -15.32 -15.02 2.52
CA ASP A 182 -14.82 -15.80 3.66
C ASP A 182 -14.18 -14.89 4.72
N MET A 183 -13.34 -13.94 4.30
CA MET A 183 -12.75 -12.93 5.19
C MET A 183 -13.83 -12.09 5.89
N ALA A 184 -14.85 -11.64 5.15
CA ALA A 184 -15.95 -10.85 5.72
C ALA A 184 -16.83 -11.67 6.67
N GLY A 185 -17.05 -12.96 6.39
CA GLY A 185 -17.79 -13.86 7.27
C GLY A 185 -17.08 -14.11 8.60
N LYS A 186 -15.75 -14.19 8.58
CA LYS A 186 -14.92 -14.37 9.78
C LYS A 186 -14.74 -13.07 10.59
N SER A 187 -14.87 -11.91 9.96
CA SER A 187 -14.60 -10.61 10.59
C SER A 187 -15.52 -9.51 10.03
N PRO A 188 -16.82 -9.55 10.36
CA PRO A 188 -17.84 -8.69 9.71
C PRO A 188 -17.65 -7.20 9.99
N ASP A 189 -17.15 -6.83 11.17
CA ASP A 189 -16.96 -5.43 11.56
C ASP A 189 -15.56 -4.88 11.24
N ASP A 190 -14.71 -5.70 10.61
CA ASP A 190 -13.34 -5.34 10.36
C ASP A 190 -13.21 -4.29 9.25
N LEU A 191 -12.61 -3.15 9.59
CA LEU A 191 -12.42 -2.03 8.67
C LEU A 191 -11.52 -2.42 7.49
N GLU A 192 -10.48 -3.19 7.72
CA GLU A 192 -9.52 -3.62 6.70
C GLU A 192 -10.22 -4.52 5.68
N VAL A 193 -11.00 -5.50 6.15
CA VAL A 193 -11.75 -6.42 5.27
C VAL A 193 -12.78 -5.67 4.41
N ARG A 194 -13.52 -4.72 5.02
CA ARG A 194 -14.46 -3.86 4.29
C ARG A 194 -13.76 -3.01 3.24
N THR A 195 -12.59 -2.45 3.58
CA THR A 195 -11.78 -1.63 2.67
C THR A 195 -11.26 -2.45 1.50
N LEU A 196 -10.69 -3.65 1.76
CA LEU A 196 -10.24 -4.57 0.69
C LEU A 196 -11.39 -4.94 -0.24
N THR A 197 -12.55 -5.26 0.31
CA THR A 197 -13.73 -5.62 -0.48
C THR A 197 -14.12 -4.50 -1.44
N ALA A 198 -14.15 -3.24 -0.97
CA ALA A 198 -14.46 -2.09 -1.81
C ALA A 198 -13.40 -1.87 -2.91
N LEU A 199 -12.12 -1.95 -2.53
CA LEU A 199 -10.98 -1.72 -3.42
C LEU A 199 -10.94 -2.75 -4.56
N TYR A 200 -11.07 -4.04 -4.24
CA TYR A 200 -11.03 -5.10 -5.24
C TYR A 200 -12.29 -5.15 -6.11
N LYS A 201 -13.49 -4.91 -5.56
CA LYS A 201 -14.71 -4.79 -6.37
C LYS A 201 -14.56 -3.71 -7.45
N ARG A 202 -14.02 -2.54 -7.07
CA ARG A 202 -13.73 -1.46 -8.01
C ARG A 202 -12.70 -1.88 -9.06
N ALA A 203 -11.62 -2.54 -8.63
CA ALA A 203 -10.56 -3.00 -9.52
C ALA A 203 -11.07 -4.02 -10.55
N VAL A 204 -11.88 -5.00 -10.13
CA VAL A 204 -12.48 -6.03 -11.00
C VAL A 204 -13.46 -5.40 -11.98
N ALA A 205 -14.31 -4.47 -11.53
CA ALA A 205 -15.23 -3.74 -12.41
C ALA A 205 -14.46 -2.99 -13.52
N ASN A 206 -13.39 -2.29 -13.16
CA ASN A 206 -12.55 -1.57 -14.12
C ASN A 206 -11.84 -2.53 -15.11
N ALA A 207 -11.32 -3.66 -14.63
CA ALA A 207 -10.68 -4.66 -15.47
C ALA A 207 -11.66 -5.25 -16.52
N ARG A 208 -12.86 -5.64 -16.10
CA ARG A 208 -13.92 -6.15 -16.99
C ARG A 208 -14.35 -5.12 -18.03
N MET A 209 -14.40 -3.84 -17.66
CA MET A 209 -14.73 -2.76 -18.60
C MET A 209 -13.62 -2.52 -19.63
N ALA A 210 -12.36 -2.72 -19.26
CA ALA A 210 -11.23 -2.57 -20.19
C ALA A 210 -11.16 -3.69 -21.23
N GLU A 211 -11.64 -4.90 -20.92
CA GLU A 211 -11.68 -6.03 -21.85
C GLU A 211 -12.74 -5.88 -22.95
N ARG A 212 -13.80 -5.13 -22.67
CA ARG A 212 -14.89 -4.87 -23.62
C ARG A 212 -14.56 -3.77 -24.64
N LYS A 213 -13.40 -3.12 -24.51
CA LYS A 213 -12.91 -2.03 -25.38
C LYS A 213 -11.68 -2.48 -26.17
#